data_AF-A0A1G4U656-F1
#
_entry.id   AF-A0A1G4U656-F1
#
_cell.length_a   1.000
_cell.length_b   1.000
_cell.length_c   1.000
_cell.angle_alpha   90.00
_cell.angle_beta   90.00
_cell.angle_gamma   90.00
#
_symmetry.space_group_name_H-M   'P 1'
#
loop_
_entity.id
_entity.type
_entity.pdbx_description
1 polymer ?
#
loop_
_entity_poly.entity_id
_entity_poly.type
_entity_poly.pdbx_seq_one_letter_code
_entity_poly.pdbx_strand_id
1 'polypeptide(L)'
;MKKRIISITVLLFLLISCKISGQIKNRNSSVPSKFFIDEKDAGLSGLTIAFSDEKGFIKYGIVKSNYIIPPQLNKKVKTITVIITYKGYKGVFHNVDRRVVQSTQDVKWIFGVDEAPFDNLIGVSTEGDSDKYKKIVYWKFDLLKEGDGIMFTDKQN
;
A
#
# COMPACT_ATOMS: atom_id res chain seq x y z
N MET A 1 -64.47 11.21 -26.29
CA MET A 1 -63.82 9.99 -25.74
C MET A 1 -62.63 9.60 -26.62
N LYS A 2 -61.41 9.65 -26.07
CA LYS A 2 -60.23 8.86 -26.49
C LYS A 2 -59.12 9.13 -25.46
N LYS A 3 -59.02 8.26 -24.45
CA LYS A 3 -57.89 8.25 -23.50
C LYS A 3 -56.68 7.65 -24.23
N ARG A 4 -55.57 8.39 -24.30
CA ARG A 4 -54.26 7.82 -24.63
C ARG A 4 -53.48 7.69 -23.33
N ILE A 5 -53.54 6.50 -22.74
CA ILE A 5 -52.68 6.06 -21.64
C ILE A 5 -51.56 5.27 -22.32
N ILE A 6 -50.48 5.92 -22.71
CA ILE A 6 -49.22 5.23 -23.03
C ILE A 6 -48.08 6.16 -22.65
N SER A 7 -47.35 5.79 -21.60
CA SER A 7 -45.91 6.03 -21.37
C SER A 7 -45.60 6.12 -19.87
N ILE A 8 -45.85 5.04 -19.13
CA ILE A 8 -45.27 4.86 -17.79
C ILE A 8 -44.36 3.61 -17.75
N THR A 9 -44.30 2.82 -18.82
CA THR A 9 -43.56 1.54 -18.83
C THR A 9 -42.06 1.67 -19.12
N VAL A 10 -41.56 2.82 -19.59
CA VAL A 10 -40.13 2.98 -19.93
C VAL A 10 -39.28 3.41 -18.72
N LEU A 11 -39.90 3.94 -17.66
CA LEU A 11 -39.15 4.46 -16.50
C LEU A 11 -38.68 3.37 -15.51
N LEU A 12 -39.24 2.15 -15.59
CA LEU A 12 -38.92 1.09 -14.63
C LEU A 12 -37.64 0.31 -14.98
N PHE A 13 -37.14 0.39 -16.23
CA PHE A 13 -35.93 -0.32 -16.66
C PHE A 13 -34.61 0.39 -16.30
N LEU A 14 -34.66 1.68 -15.93
CA LEU A 14 -33.45 2.45 -15.56
C LEU A 14 -33.04 2.31 -14.09
N LEU A 15 -33.94 1.82 -13.22
CA LEU A 15 -33.68 1.72 -11.78
C LEU A 15 -33.01 0.40 -11.35
N ILE A 16 -32.80 -0.55 -12.27
CA ILE A 16 -32.20 -1.86 -11.94
C ILE A 16 -30.68 -1.87 -12.17
N SER A 17 -30.13 -0.90 -12.91
CA SER A 17 -28.71 -0.88 -13.30
C SER A 17 -27.75 -0.25 -12.28
N CYS A 18 -28.23 0.18 -11.12
CA CYS A 18 -27.37 0.74 -10.06
C CYS A 18 -27.45 -0.05 -8.75
N LYS A 19 -27.48 -1.38 -8.83
CA LYS A 19 -26.79 -2.18 -7.81
C LYS A 19 -25.37 -2.37 -8.30
N ILE A 20 -24.56 -1.33 -8.16
CA ILE A 20 -23.10 -1.48 -8.09
C ILE A 20 -22.86 -2.32 -6.85
N SER A 21 -22.86 -3.63 -7.08
CA SER A 21 -22.30 -4.63 -6.19
C SER A 21 -20.88 -4.16 -5.96
N GLY A 22 -20.66 -3.49 -4.83
CA GLY A 22 -19.36 -3.38 -4.21
C GLY A 22 -18.92 -4.79 -3.85
N GLN A 23 -18.46 -5.53 -4.86
CA GLN A 23 -17.64 -6.71 -4.63
C GLN A 23 -16.40 -6.18 -3.95
N ILE A 24 -16.42 -6.25 -2.61
CA ILE A 24 -15.21 -6.26 -1.79
C ILE A 24 -14.41 -7.43 -2.34
N LYS A 25 -13.58 -7.18 -3.35
CA LYS A 25 -12.69 -8.18 -3.90
C LYS A 25 -11.84 -8.62 -2.73
N ASN A 26 -12.03 -9.86 -2.30
CA ASN A 26 -11.17 -10.55 -1.38
C ASN A 26 -9.86 -10.84 -2.13
N ARG A 27 -9.10 -9.78 -2.45
CA ARG A 27 -7.79 -9.87 -3.06
C ARG A 27 -6.89 -10.45 -1.97
N ASN A 28 -6.39 -11.66 -2.18
CA ASN A 28 -5.05 -11.99 -1.68
C ASN A 28 -4.09 -11.07 -2.45
N SER A 29 -4.00 -9.82 -2.00
CA SER A 29 -3.51 -8.66 -2.75
C SER A 29 -1.99 -8.73 -2.87
N SER A 30 -1.53 -9.25 -4.00
CA SER A 30 -0.17 -8.97 -4.46
C SER A 30 0.04 -7.46 -4.51
N VAL A 31 1.06 -6.97 -3.81
CA VAL A 31 1.41 -5.56 -3.71
C VAL A 31 2.52 -5.26 -4.72
N PRO A 32 2.31 -4.35 -5.70
CA PRO A 32 3.39 -3.89 -6.58
C PRO A 32 4.55 -3.36 -5.73
N SER A 33 5.77 -3.75 -6.04
CA SER A 33 6.93 -3.44 -5.20
C SER A 33 8.17 -3.14 -6.02
N LYS A 34 9.03 -2.25 -5.49
CA LYS A 34 10.36 -1.94 -6.04
C LYS A 34 11.40 -1.86 -4.94
N PHE A 35 12.65 -2.14 -5.29
CA PHE A 35 13.80 -1.97 -4.41
C PHE A 35 14.84 -1.09 -5.10
N PHE A 36 15.33 -0.07 -4.41
CA PHE A 36 16.32 0.86 -4.92
C PHE A 36 17.62 0.80 -4.11
N ILE A 37 18.75 0.98 -4.78
CA ILE A 37 20.06 1.24 -4.15
C ILE A 37 20.57 2.53 -4.78
N ASP A 38 20.73 3.57 -3.97
CA ASP A 38 21.12 4.92 -4.41
C ASP A 38 20.31 5.35 -5.65
N GLU A 39 18.97 5.30 -5.51
CA GLU A 39 17.97 5.61 -6.54
C GLU A 39 17.94 4.71 -7.78
N LYS A 40 18.84 3.73 -7.90
CA LYS A 40 18.86 2.78 -9.02
C LYS A 40 17.96 1.59 -8.72
N ASP A 41 17.06 1.27 -9.64
CA ASP A 41 16.16 0.10 -9.51
C ASP A 41 17.01 -1.18 -9.53
N ALA A 42 17.10 -1.83 -8.37
CA ALA A 42 17.87 -3.06 -8.17
C ALA A 42 17.02 -4.32 -8.41
N GLY A 43 15.72 -4.15 -8.69
CA GLY A 43 14.76 -5.24 -8.76
C GLY A 43 14.56 -5.98 -7.43
N LEU A 44 13.63 -6.95 -7.40
CA LEU A 44 13.32 -7.70 -6.18
C LEU A 44 14.08 -9.03 -6.06
N SER A 45 14.94 -9.37 -7.03
CA SER A 45 15.71 -10.62 -6.99
C SER A 45 16.71 -10.61 -5.84
N GLY A 46 16.52 -11.51 -4.87
CA GLY A 46 17.30 -11.57 -3.63
C GLY A 46 16.68 -10.81 -2.45
N LEU A 47 15.49 -10.23 -2.62
CA LEU A 47 14.71 -9.66 -1.52
C LEU A 47 14.05 -10.76 -0.69
N THR A 48 14.13 -10.65 0.62
CA THR A 48 13.30 -11.41 1.56
C THR A 48 12.57 -10.42 2.49
N ILE A 49 11.32 -10.76 2.82
CA ILE A 49 10.49 -9.96 3.72
C ILE A 49 9.79 -10.87 4.72
N ALA A 50 9.89 -10.52 6.00
CA ALA A 50 9.30 -11.25 7.10
C ALA A 50 8.46 -10.31 7.98
N PHE A 51 7.42 -10.88 8.58
CA PHE A 51 6.43 -10.21 9.40
C PHE A 51 6.34 -10.94 10.73
N SER A 52 6.66 -10.24 11.82
CA SER A 52 6.58 -10.77 13.18
C SER A 52 5.52 -10.06 13.98
N ASP A 53 4.69 -10.80 14.71
CA ASP A 53 3.86 -10.21 15.76
C ASP A 53 4.66 -10.02 17.07
N GLU A 54 4.01 -9.44 18.08
CA GLU A 54 4.55 -9.23 19.43
C GLU A 54 4.91 -10.53 20.16
N LYS A 55 4.34 -11.65 19.74
CA LYS A 55 4.61 -12.98 20.33
C LYS A 55 5.78 -13.68 19.65
N GLY A 56 6.43 -13.02 18.69
CA GLY A 56 7.57 -13.56 17.95
C GLY A 56 7.17 -14.54 16.86
N PHE A 57 5.89 -14.63 16.48
CA PHE A 57 5.49 -15.50 15.38
C PHE A 57 5.89 -14.87 14.04
N ILE A 58 6.79 -15.52 13.30
CA ILE A 58 7.33 -15.01 12.03
C ILE A 58 6.62 -15.66 10.84
N LYS A 59 6.14 -14.83 9.91
CA LYS A 59 5.63 -15.22 8.60
C LYS A 59 6.43 -14.55 7.48
N TYR A 60 6.65 -15.26 6.39
CA TYR A 60 7.36 -14.72 5.23
C TYR A 60 6.39 -14.30 4.13
N GLY A 61 6.67 -13.16 3.50
CA GLY A 61 6.02 -12.78 2.24
C GLY A 61 6.65 -13.50 1.06
N ILE A 62 5.88 -13.69 0.00
CA ILE A 62 6.35 -14.29 -1.25
C ILE A 62 6.72 -13.18 -2.23
N VAL A 63 7.97 -13.15 -2.67
CA VAL A 63 8.47 -12.21 -3.69
C VAL A 63 8.37 -12.87 -5.08
N LYS A 64 7.63 -12.24 -6.01
CA LYS A 64 7.48 -12.71 -7.39
C LYS A 64 7.61 -11.55 -8.37
N SER A 65 8.65 -11.57 -9.19
CA SER A 65 8.94 -10.53 -10.19
C SER A 65 8.94 -9.13 -9.55
N ASN A 66 7.88 -8.34 -9.76
CA ASN A 66 7.72 -6.98 -9.25
C ASN A 66 6.61 -6.86 -8.19
N TYR A 67 6.24 -7.98 -7.57
CA TYR A 67 5.18 -8.04 -6.58
C TYR A 67 5.63 -8.76 -5.31
N ILE A 68 5.07 -8.31 -4.19
CA ILE A 68 5.15 -9.01 -2.91
C ILE A 68 3.76 -9.46 -2.53
N ILE A 69 3.62 -10.73 -2.17
CA ILE A 69 2.38 -11.27 -1.61
C ILE A 69 2.62 -11.37 -0.10
N PRO A 70 2.09 -10.43 0.71
CA PRO A 70 2.20 -10.53 2.16
C PRO A 70 1.43 -11.75 2.67
N PRO A 71 1.91 -12.40 3.75
CA PRO A 71 1.19 -13.51 4.36
C PRO A 71 -0.10 -13.02 5.00
N GLN A 72 -1.04 -13.92 5.21
CA GLN A 72 -2.23 -13.61 6.01
C GLN A 72 -1.83 -13.42 7.48
N LEU A 73 -2.05 -12.21 8.00
CA LEU A 73 -1.75 -11.85 9.39
C LEU A 73 -2.99 -12.02 10.28
N ASN A 74 -2.78 -12.25 11.57
CA ASN A 74 -3.87 -12.37 12.53
C ASN A 74 -4.60 -11.03 12.68
N LYS A 75 -5.90 -11.00 12.42
CA LYS A 75 -6.73 -9.78 12.50
C LYS A 75 -6.75 -9.13 13.89
N LYS A 76 -6.49 -9.89 14.96
CA LYS A 76 -6.42 -9.38 16.34
C LYS A 76 -5.14 -8.58 16.62
N VAL A 77 -4.09 -8.77 15.82
CA VAL A 77 -2.83 -8.05 15.95
C VAL A 77 -2.98 -6.67 15.34
N LYS A 78 -2.65 -5.63 16.11
CA LYS A 78 -2.72 -4.23 15.67
C LYS A 78 -1.43 -3.81 14.95
N THR A 79 -0.29 -4.13 15.55
CA THR A 79 1.03 -3.75 15.04
C THR A 79 1.91 -4.98 14.86
N ILE A 80 2.84 -4.88 13.93
CA ILE A 80 3.81 -5.93 13.61
C ILE A 80 5.19 -5.32 13.43
N THR A 81 6.22 -6.15 13.52
CA THR A 81 7.56 -5.82 13.04
C THR A 81 7.74 -6.37 11.63
N VAL A 82 8.22 -5.53 10.70
CA VAL A 82 8.56 -5.94 9.34
C VAL A 82 10.06 -5.94 9.17
N ILE A 83 10.61 -7.05 8.71
CA ILE A 83 12.04 -7.25 8.51
C ILE A 83 12.27 -7.45 7.02
N ILE A 84 13.19 -6.69 6.48
CA ILE A 84 13.51 -6.70 5.05
C ILE A 84 14.99 -7.00 4.91
N THR A 85 15.33 -7.97 4.08
CA THR A 85 16.73 -8.28 3.75
C THR A 85 16.93 -8.31 2.25
N TYR A 86 17.97 -7.66 1.74
CA TYR A 86 18.33 -7.68 0.33
C TYR A 86 19.85 -7.72 0.20
N LYS A 87 20.42 -8.80 -0.35
CA LYS A 87 21.86 -8.95 -0.61
C LYS A 87 22.79 -8.45 0.53
N GLY A 88 22.44 -8.73 1.78
CA GLY A 88 23.21 -8.33 2.98
C GLY A 88 22.75 -7.02 3.64
N TYR A 89 21.94 -6.19 2.97
CA TYR A 89 21.25 -5.07 3.60
C TYR A 89 20.08 -5.59 4.45
N LYS A 90 19.87 -5.00 5.62
CA LYS A 90 18.79 -5.35 6.55
C LYS A 90 18.10 -4.09 7.07
N GLY A 91 16.78 -4.03 6.94
CA GLY A 91 15.90 -3.04 7.56
C GLY A 91 14.94 -3.71 8.53
N VAL A 92 14.69 -3.08 9.68
CA VAL A 92 13.72 -3.54 10.68
C VAL A 92 12.80 -2.37 11.01
N PHE A 93 11.52 -2.55 10.74
CA PHE A 93 10.47 -1.54 10.94
C PHE A 93 9.55 -2.04 12.04
N HIS A 94 9.67 -1.45 13.24
CA HIS A 94 8.84 -1.81 14.38
C HIS A 94 7.50 -1.06 14.35
N ASN A 95 6.51 -1.60 15.07
CA ASN A 95 5.21 -0.98 15.30
C ASN A 95 4.44 -0.59 14.02
N VAL A 96 4.63 -1.33 12.93
CA VAL A 96 3.92 -1.11 11.66
C VAL A 96 2.47 -1.55 11.84
N ASP A 97 1.50 -0.69 11.53
CA ASP A 97 0.08 -1.05 11.60
C ASP A 97 -0.20 -2.19 10.59
N ARG A 98 -0.80 -3.29 11.07
CA ARG A 98 -1.17 -4.45 10.24
C ARG A 98 -2.00 -4.04 9.03
N ARG A 99 -2.86 -3.02 9.18
CA ARG A 99 -3.74 -2.53 8.12
C ARG A 99 -2.98 -1.89 6.96
N VAL A 100 -1.77 -1.37 7.19
CA VAL A 100 -0.91 -0.87 6.10
C VAL A 100 -0.39 -2.03 5.25
N VAL A 101 -0.07 -3.16 5.90
CA VAL A 101 0.40 -4.38 5.22
C VAL A 101 -0.72 -5.11 4.48
N GLN A 102 -1.91 -5.14 5.06
CA GLN A 102 -3.11 -5.76 4.50
C GLN A 102 -4.13 -4.70 4.06
N SER A 103 -3.64 -3.60 3.47
CA SER A 103 -4.50 -2.49 3.05
C SER A 103 -5.42 -2.91 1.93
N THR A 104 -6.64 -2.38 1.96
CA THR A 104 -7.59 -2.45 0.84
C THR A 104 -7.33 -1.37 -0.20
N GLN A 105 -6.50 -0.38 0.11
CA GLN A 105 -6.07 0.66 -0.83
C GLN A 105 -5.00 0.11 -1.77
N ASP A 106 -5.03 0.55 -3.03
CA ASP A 106 -4.01 0.22 -4.01
C ASP A 106 -2.73 1.01 -3.70
N VAL A 107 -1.82 0.35 -2.99
CA VAL A 107 -0.54 0.89 -2.54
C VAL A 107 0.58 0.15 -3.26
N LYS A 108 1.64 0.87 -3.61
CA LYS A 108 2.92 0.32 -4.04
C LYS A 108 3.94 0.44 -2.91
N TRP A 109 4.69 -0.62 -2.67
CA TRP A 109 5.77 -0.60 -1.71
C TRP A 109 7.08 -0.25 -2.39
N ILE A 110 7.77 0.74 -1.85
CA ILE A 110 9.06 1.17 -2.34
C ILE A 110 10.06 0.96 -1.21
N PHE A 111 10.97 0.03 -1.40
CA PHE A 111 12.08 -0.20 -0.50
C PHE A 111 13.34 0.42 -1.06
N GLY A 112 14.29 0.73 -0.20
CA GLY A 112 15.62 1.01 -0.69
C GLY A 112 16.66 1.21 0.38
N VAL A 113 17.87 1.38 -0.12
CA VAL A 113 19.04 1.75 0.64
C VAL A 113 19.65 2.96 -0.03
N ASP A 114 19.86 4.01 0.75
CA ASP A 114 20.66 5.15 0.32
C ASP A 114 21.93 5.17 1.17
N GLU A 115 23.10 5.32 0.56
CA GLU A 115 24.38 5.50 1.23
C GLU A 115 24.73 6.99 1.35
N ALA A 116 25.59 7.36 2.31
CA ALA A 116 26.00 8.75 2.46
C ALA A 116 26.86 9.20 1.25
N PRO A 117 26.75 10.47 0.80
CA PRO A 117 25.90 11.54 1.34
C PRO A 117 24.43 11.44 0.89
N PHE A 118 23.51 11.70 1.82
CA PHE A 118 22.05 11.52 1.64
C PHE A 118 21.38 12.69 0.88
N ASP A 119 22.05 13.23 -0.13
CA ASP A 119 21.75 14.54 -0.73
C ASP A 119 20.34 14.63 -1.34
N ASN A 120 19.73 13.49 -1.65
CA ASN A 120 18.45 13.40 -2.37
C ASN A 120 17.30 12.79 -1.54
N LEU A 121 17.46 12.59 -0.22
CA LEU A 121 16.41 12.03 0.61
C LEU A 121 15.30 13.06 0.90
N ILE A 122 14.32 13.15 -0.01
CA ILE A 122 13.10 13.95 0.19
C ILE A 122 12.40 13.50 1.48
N GLY A 123 12.28 14.40 2.45
CA GLY A 123 11.48 14.22 3.66
C GLY A 123 12.21 13.70 4.91
N VAL A 124 13.52 13.46 4.83
CA VAL A 124 14.37 13.31 6.03
C VAL A 124 14.97 14.68 6.28
N SER A 125 14.53 15.42 7.31
CA SER A 125 15.30 16.60 7.70
C SER A 125 16.68 16.11 8.12
N THR A 126 17.70 16.55 7.40
CA THR A 126 19.10 16.31 7.73
C THR A 126 19.54 17.12 8.95
N GLU A 127 18.61 17.78 9.65
CA GLU A 127 18.84 18.55 10.88
C GLU A 127 19.21 17.69 12.10
N GLY A 128 19.58 16.41 11.90
CA GLY A 128 20.09 15.56 12.95
C GLY A 128 20.99 14.46 12.41
N ASP A 129 22.25 14.48 12.85
CA ASP A 129 23.17 13.34 12.84
C ASP A 129 23.37 12.59 11.51
N SER A 130 23.05 13.17 10.34
CA SER A 130 23.27 12.53 9.03
C SER A 130 24.71 12.05 8.87
N ASP A 131 25.66 12.81 9.40
CA ASP A 131 27.10 12.49 9.39
C ASP A 131 27.46 11.24 10.21
N LYS A 132 26.58 10.83 11.14
CA LYS A 132 26.78 9.63 11.98
C LYS A 132 26.33 8.35 11.29
N TYR A 133 25.53 8.43 10.24
CA TYR A 133 24.98 7.28 9.55
C TYR A 133 25.64 7.09 8.19
N LYS A 134 26.15 5.88 7.93
CA LYS A 134 26.74 5.54 6.62
C LYS A 134 25.69 5.13 5.58
N LYS A 135 24.49 4.74 6.04
CA LYS A 135 23.40 4.27 5.18
C LYS A 135 22.04 4.42 5.85
N ILE A 136 20.99 4.53 5.04
CA ILE A 136 19.59 4.53 5.46
C ILE A 136 18.88 3.41 4.71
N VAL A 137 18.14 2.56 5.44
CA VAL A 137 17.25 1.56 4.84
C VAL A 137 15.82 2.03 5.05
N TYR A 138 15.05 2.19 3.98
CA TYR A 138 13.71 2.74 4.04
C TYR A 138 12.65 1.83 3.41
N TRP A 139 11.42 2.08 3.83
CA TRP A 139 10.21 1.53 3.24
C TRP A 139 9.17 2.64 3.13
N LYS A 140 8.85 3.01 1.90
CA LYS A 140 7.89 4.05 1.52
C LYS A 140 6.62 3.39 0.95
N PHE A 141 5.49 4.03 1.19
CA PHE A 141 4.18 3.64 0.67
C PHE A 141 3.74 4.69 -0.35
N ASP A 142 3.60 4.26 -1.60
CA ASP A 142 3.21 5.11 -2.73
C ASP A 142 1.77 4.76 -3.12
N LEU A 143 0.84 5.69 -2.91
CA LEU A 143 -0.58 5.48 -3.23
C LEU A 143 -0.79 5.58 -4.73
N LEU A 144 -1.34 4.55 -5.37
CA LEU A 144 -1.34 4.43 -6.84
C LEU A 144 -2.38 5.29 -7.58
N LYS A 145 -3.37 5.87 -6.87
CA LYS A 145 -4.44 6.84 -7.26
C LYS A 145 -5.64 6.62 -6.32
N GLU A 146 -6.44 7.57 -5.83
CA GLU A 146 -6.61 9.02 -6.03
C GLU A 146 -6.67 9.70 -4.66
N GLY A 147 -6.37 11.01 -4.61
CA GLY A 147 -6.67 11.81 -3.43
C GLY A 147 -8.16 11.79 -3.14
N ASP A 148 -8.54 11.58 -1.88
CA ASP A 148 -9.85 11.94 -1.38
C ASP A 148 -9.97 13.47 -1.46
N GLY A 149 -10.34 13.98 -2.63
CA GLY A 149 -10.72 15.37 -2.78
C GLY A 149 -11.94 15.63 -1.89
N ILE A 150 -11.81 16.49 -0.89
CA ILE A 150 -12.95 17.01 -0.15
C ILE A 150 -13.67 17.98 -1.10
N MET A 151 -14.86 17.63 -1.57
CA MET A 151 -15.73 18.53 -2.31
C MET A 151 -16.67 19.23 -1.33
N PHE A 152 -16.45 20.53 -1.10
CA PHE A 152 -17.44 21.38 -0.44
C PHE A 152 -18.52 21.73 -1.46
N THR A 153 -19.77 21.35 -1.18
CA THR A 153 -20.93 21.74 -1.99
C THR A 153 -21.76 22.76 -1.21
N ASP A 154 -22.09 23.88 -1.82
CA ASP A 154 -23.04 24.81 -1.23
C ASP A 154 -24.45 24.20 -1.20
N LYS A 155 -25.17 24.43 -0.10
CA LYS A 155 -26.58 24.06 0.03
C LYS A 155 -27.37 24.97 -0.91
N GLN A 156 -27.87 24.42 -2.02
CA GLN A 156 -28.80 25.14 -2.89
C GLN A 156 -30.08 25.46 -2.11
N ASN A 157 -30.45 26.75 -2.08
CA ASN A 157 -31.74 27.23 -1.55
C ASN A 157 -32.88 26.86 -2.49
#